data_AF-A0A2H6K8R8-F1
#
_entry.id   AF-A0A2H6K8R8-F1
#
_cell.length_a   1.000
_cell.length_b   1.000
_cell.length_c   1.000
_cell.angle_alpha   90.00
_cell.angle_beta   90.00
_cell.angle_gamma   90.00
#
_symmetry.space_group_name_H-M   'P 1'
#
loop_
_entity.id
_entity.type
_entity.pdbx_description
1 polymer ?
#
loop_
_entity_poly.entity_id
_entity_poly.type
_entity_poly.pdbx_seq_one_letter_code
_entity_poly.pdbx_strand_id
1 'polypeptide(L)'
;MGKAKQAVVKMDGDLRKDLKDVKDKIKNGLDNVIEKLGVKALDTKVKGDLGTLKGKISDVTKDVYRDTADQGLLSGQLKGLQAGKTALELVTKPIETQTGKLEENFKNNIQEPLNDAVTAVDQAIVALGDTFTLQDPDKKKLEKIFVHIKEEVGKIKGNTGNGEWNNAGGSGLQGIKSKVQSYFNAFNGSAEGTFNKRVRGWLDAIWGKKPEQEQNSNLQAWLKEWIRVKGVDSLKVHLKVAGNEPINEFRDQIVNAITSHFQNAETETEGKVKAVKNDSIQNSIAAVKAGCEHFVSKLDAEFNMQKIEKLAEEIAKEVASAVGSKLQGGVNIEQKDIIPLVESTLIALRSTVHQVADELNSVLLAGSTENSIAGILDKITPIAEKLDRQFNQATSKSVPPGKDESPAQAVESRFKEAKDQVEGRGGGESSPTVEVSGGGEGGRERQRPVKEGGE
;
A
#
# COMPACT_ATOMS: atom_id res chain seq x y z
N MET A 1 148.98 71.10 -15.52
CA MET A 1 147.68 70.82 -14.88
C MET A 1 146.45 71.48 -15.55
N GLY A 2 146.57 72.24 -16.66
CA GLY A 2 145.41 72.95 -17.27
C GLY A 2 144.46 72.14 -18.18
N LYS A 3 144.91 71.06 -18.84
CA LYS A 3 144.10 70.35 -19.86
C LYS A 3 143.02 69.41 -19.29
N ALA A 4 143.24 68.79 -18.13
CA ALA A 4 142.27 67.86 -17.53
C ALA A 4 141.02 68.56 -16.97
N LYS A 5 141.18 69.76 -16.38
CA LYS A 5 140.06 70.54 -15.82
C LYS A 5 139.15 71.11 -16.91
N GLN A 6 139.71 71.53 -18.06
CA GLN A 6 138.92 71.95 -19.23
C GLN A 6 138.16 70.80 -19.88
N ALA A 7 138.73 69.58 -19.91
CA ALA A 7 138.04 68.40 -20.44
C ALA A 7 136.81 68.04 -19.60
N VAL A 8 136.90 68.09 -18.26
CA VAL A 8 135.76 67.81 -17.35
C VAL A 8 134.66 68.85 -17.47
N VAL A 9 134.99 70.14 -17.57
CA VAL A 9 133.99 71.22 -17.75
C VAL A 9 133.27 71.08 -19.10
N LYS A 10 133.98 70.69 -20.16
CA LYS A 10 133.37 70.42 -21.46
C LYS A 10 132.45 69.19 -21.39
N MET A 11 132.88 68.13 -20.71
CA MET A 11 132.10 66.91 -20.52
C MET A 11 130.82 67.15 -19.70
N ASP A 12 130.88 67.99 -18.64
CA ASP A 12 129.68 68.41 -17.87
C ASP A 12 128.73 69.26 -18.73
N GLY A 13 129.27 70.14 -19.58
CA GLY A 13 128.48 70.94 -20.53
C GLY A 13 127.75 70.11 -21.58
N ASP A 14 128.42 69.09 -22.14
CA ASP A 14 127.84 68.19 -23.13
C ASP A 14 126.80 67.26 -22.49
N LEU A 15 127.09 66.70 -21.29
CA LEU A 15 126.13 65.87 -20.54
C LEU A 15 124.84 66.64 -20.20
N ARG A 16 124.96 67.91 -19.79
CA ARG A 16 123.79 68.76 -19.52
C ARG A 16 122.97 69.05 -20.77
N LYS A 17 123.60 69.22 -21.94
CA LYS A 17 122.88 69.38 -23.21
C LYS A 17 122.15 68.10 -23.60
N ASP A 18 122.79 66.94 -23.50
CA ASP A 18 122.18 65.65 -23.83
C ASP A 18 121.00 65.34 -22.90
N LEU A 19 121.15 65.57 -21.58
CA LEU A 19 120.05 65.40 -20.63
C LEU A 19 118.89 66.37 -20.90
N LYS A 20 119.19 67.60 -21.34
CA LYS A 20 118.15 68.55 -21.75
C LYS A 20 117.44 68.08 -23.02
N ASP A 21 118.17 67.58 -24.01
CA ASP A 21 117.61 67.08 -25.27
C ASP A 21 116.74 65.83 -25.05
N VAL A 22 117.18 64.90 -24.20
CA VAL A 22 116.38 63.73 -23.78
C VAL A 22 115.13 64.17 -23.03
N LYS A 23 115.25 65.14 -22.10
CA LYS A 23 114.11 65.70 -21.38
C LYS A 23 113.08 66.32 -22.33
N ASP A 24 113.55 67.11 -23.31
CA ASP A 24 112.67 67.76 -24.29
C ASP A 24 112.02 66.73 -25.23
N LYS A 25 112.74 65.68 -25.65
CA LYS A 25 112.18 64.56 -26.42
C LYS A 25 111.13 63.76 -25.65
N ILE A 26 111.35 63.47 -24.37
CA ILE A 26 110.36 62.79 -23.52
C ILE A 26 109.12 63.67 -23.36
N LYS A 27 109.31 64.97 -23.12
CA LYS A 27 108.22 65.92 -22.99
C LYS A 27 107.37 66.00 -24.26
N ASN A 28 108.02 66.15 -25.42
CA ASN A 28 107.35 66.17 -26.72
C ASN A 28 106.68 64.83 -27.05
N GLY A 29 107.32 63.70 -26.68
CA GLY A 29 106.74 62.37 -26.84
C GLY A 29 105.47 62.18 -26.02
N LEU A 30 105.47 62.64 -24.76
CA LEU A 30 104.29 62.62 -23.89
C LEU A 30 103.18 63.54 -24.41
N ASP A 31 103.52 64.76 -24.85
CA ASP A 31 102.55 65.69 -25.42
C ASP A 31 101.88 65.11 -26.69
N ASN A 32 102.66 64.50 -27.59
CA ASN A 32 102.14 63.82 -28.78
C ASN A 32 101.20 62.65 -28.44
N VAL A 33 101.52 61.85 -27.41
CA VAL A 33 100.64 60.74 -26.98
C VAL A 33 99.34 61.27 -26.37
N ILE A 34 99.41 62.32 -25.55
CA ILE A 34 98.25 62.98 -24.95
C ILE A 34 97.32 63.54 -26.03
N GLU A 35 97.87 64.12 -27.09
CA GLU A 35 97.11 64.65 -28.21
C GLU A 35 96.54 63.54 -29.11
N LYS A 36 97.34 62.54 -29.49
CA LYS A 36 96.92 61.43 -30.37
C LYS A 36 95.84 60.55 -29.73
N LEU A 37 95.94 60.27 -28.42
CA LEU A 37 94.90 59.55 -27.69
C LEU A 37 93.69 60.44 -27.38
N GLY A 38 93.75 61.74 -27.72
CA GLY A 38 92.67 62.68 -27.51
C GLY A 38 92.33 62.85 -26.03
N VAL A 39 93.29 62.65 -25.12
CA VAL A 39 93.06 62.67 -23.67
C VAL A 39 92.55 64.05 -23.24
N LYS A 40 93.04 65.12 -23.86
CA LYS A 40 92.56 66.50 -23.65
C LYS A 40 91.08 66.71 -24.07
N ALA A 41 90.54 65.87 -24.96
CA ALA A 41 89.17 65.95 -25.46
C ALA A 41 88.24 64.83 -24.94
N LEU A 42 88.75 63.95 -24.06
CA LEU A 42 88.01 62.80 -23.53
C LEU A 42 86.79 63.23 -22.70
N ASP A 43 86.95 64.28 -21.89
CA ASP A 43 85.85 64.89 -21.12
C ASP A 43 84.65 65.25 -22.03
N THR A 44 84.92 65.94 -23.14
CA THR A 44 83.87 66.37 -24.07
C THR A 44 83.15 65.18 -24.72
N LYS A 45 83.89 64.14 -25.13
CA LYS A 45 83.30 62.93 -25.73
C LYS A 45 82.44 62.16 -24.72
N VAL A 46 82.96 61.94 -23.51
CA VAL A 46 82.22 61.25 -22.45
C VAL A 46 80.96 62.01 -22.05
N LYS A 47 81.03 63.35 -21.93
CA LYS A 47 79.84 64.18 -21.69
C LYS A 47 78.82 64.08 -22.82
N GLY A 48 79.27 64.05 -24.07
CA GLY A 48 78.40 63.87 -25.24
C GLY A 48 77.63 62.55 -25.17
N ASP A 49 78.36 61.44 -25.00
CA ASP A 49 77.78 60.09 -24.96
C ASP A 49 76.82 59.92 -23.78
N LEU A 50 77.18 60.43 -22.59
CA LEU A 50 76.30 60.41 -21.42
C LEU A 50 75.05 61.28 -21.60
N GLY A 51 75.18 62.42 -22.28
CA GLY A 51 74.04 63.25 -22.66
C GLY A 51 73.06 62.52 -23.58
N THR A 52 73.58 61.85 -24.62
CA THR A 52 72.77 61.03 -25.54
C THR A 52 72.10 59.86 -24.80
N LEU A 53 72.82 59.16 -23.92
CA LEU A 53 72.26 58.06 -23.13
C LEU A 53 71.14 58.55 -22.21
N LYS A 54 71.36 59.68 -21.51
CA LYS A 54 70.34 60.29 -20.64
C LYS A 54 69.09 60.70 -21.42
N GLY A 55 69.25 61.24 -22.63
CA GLY A 55 68.14 61.55 -23.53
C GLY A 55 67.30 60.31 -23.84
N LYS A 56 67.95 59.24 -24.33
CA LYS A 56 67.27 57.97 -24.65
C LYS A 56 66.54 57.36 -23.45
N ILE A 57 67.14 57.38 -22.25
CA ILE A 57 66.50 56.88 -21.03
C ILE A 57 65.29 57.73 -20.65
N SER A 58 65.41 59.07 -20.76
CA SER A 58 64.28 59.96 -20.46
C SER A 58 63.12 59.77 -21.43
N ASP A 59 63.39 59.51 -22.71
CA ASP A 59 62.34 59.31 -23.71
C ASP A 59 61.60 57.98 -23.48
N VAL A 60 62.33 56.88 -23.22
CA VAL A 60 61.73 55.61 -22.80
C VAL A 60 60.87 55.75 -21.56
N THR A 61 61.33 56.53 -20.56
CA THR A 61 60.57 56.74 -19.32
C THR A 61 59.30 57.55 -19.55
N LYS A 62 59.33 58.56 -20.43
CA LYS A 62 58.14 59.37 -20.77
C LYS A 62 57.11 58.54 -21.54
N ASP A 63 57.56 57.65 -22.40
CA ASP A 63 56.68 56.81 -23.19
C ASP A 63 55.97 55.79 -22.29
N VAL A 64 56.66 55.14 -21.34
CA VAL A 64 56.06 54.20 -20.38
C VAL A 64 54.92 54.81 -19.56
N TYR A 65 55.00 56.10 -19.18
CA TYR A 65 53.91 56.78 -18.44
C TYR A 65 52.74 57.21 -19.33
N ARG A 66 52.90 57.19 -20.65
CA ARG A 66 51.86 57.52 -21.64
C ARG A 66 51.32 56.27 -22.35
N ASP A 67 51.85 55.10 -22.01
CA ASP A 67 51.40 53.84 -22.56
C ASP A 67 49.92 53.63 -22.22
N THR A 68 49.12 53.52 -23.28
CA THR A 68 47.72 53.12 -23.24
C THR A 68 47.58 51.79 -23.97
N ALA A 69 46.39 51.20 -23.96
CA ALA A 69 46.15 50.01 -24.78
C ALA A 69 46.50 50.29 -26.26
N ASP A 70 46.27 51.50 -26.76
CA ASP A 70 46.36 51.79 -28.20
C ASP A 70 47.70 52.35 -28.67
N GLN A 71 48.55 52.85 -27.77
CA GLN A 71 49.83 53.46 -28.10
C GLN A 71 50.85 53.24 -27.00
N GLY A 72 52.11 52.96 -27.37
CA GLY A 72 53.22 52.88 -26.42
C GLY A 72 54.01 51.56 -26.40
N LEU A 73 55.05 51.49 -25.56
CA LEU A 73 56.00 50.37 -25.46
C LEU A 73 55.34 49.09 -24.90
N LEU A 74 54.35 49.24 -24.01
CA LEU A 74 53.57 48.16 -23.37
C LEU A 74 52.18 47.96 -23.99
N SER A 75 51.88 48.63 -25.10
CA SER A 75 50.56 48.59 -25.75
C SER A 75 50.11 47.17 -26.12
N GLY A 76 51.03 46.30 -26.55
CA GLY A 76 50.73 44.90 -26.86
C GLY A 76 50.27 44.10 -25.63
N GLN A 77 50.93 44.27 -24.49
CA GLN A 77 50.58 43.62 -23.22
C GLN A 77 49.26 44.16 -22.66
N LEU A 78 49.04 45.48 -22.76
CA LEU A 78 47.79 46.12 -22.34
C LEU A 78 46.59 45.68 -23.20
N LYS A 79 46.77 45.56 -24.53
CA LYS A 79 45.76 44.96 -25.42
C LYS A 79 45.49 43.49 -25.08
N GLY A 80 46.53 42.73 -24.78
CA GLY A 80 46.40 41.34 -24.33
C GLY A 80 45.58 41.22 -23.04
N LEU A 81 45.85 42.09 -22.05
CA LEU A 81 45.10 42.13 -20.79
C LEU A 81 43.64 42.56 -20.99
N GLN A 82 43.40 43.57 -21.83
CA GLN A 82 42.06 44.05 -22.14
C GLN A 82 41.24 42.99 -22.88
N ALA A 83 41.83 42.32 -23.88
CA ALA A 83 41.21 41.20 -24.58
C ALA A 83 40.89 40.05 -23.62
N GLY A 84 41.80 39.72 -22.69
CA GLY A 84 41.58 38.73 -21.64
C GLY A 84 40.43 39.11 -20.70
N LYS A 85 40.36 40.38 -20.27
CA LYS A 85 39.24 40.90 -19.45
C LYS A 85 37.91 40.79 -20.20
N THR A 86 37.86 41.20 -21.46
CA THR A 86 36.63 41.10 -22.29
C THR A 86 36.20 39.64 -22.47
N ALA A 87 37.15 38.73 -22.71
CA ALA A 87 36.86 37.30 -22.81
C ALA A 87 36.32 36.73 -21.49
N LEU A 88 36.87 37.14 -20.34
CA LEU A 88 36.38 36.73 -19.03
C LEU A 88 34.97 37.28 -18.75
N GLU A 89 34.71 38.56 -19.03
CA GLU A 89 33.39 39.18 -18.88
C GLU A 89 32.30 38.53 -19.74
N LEU A 90 32.65 38.08 -20.94
CA LEU A 90 31.75 37.34 -21.82
C LEU A 90 31.30 36.00 -21.20
N VAL A 91 32.14 35.39 -20.36
CA VAL A 91 31.82 34.11 -19.70
C VAL A 91 31.19 34.31 -18.32
N THR A 92 31.56 35.35 -17.58
CA THR A 92 31.04 35.60 -16.22
C THR A 92 29.64 36.21 -16.19
N LYS A 93 29.30 37.13 -17.10
CA LYS A 93 27.96 37.76 -17.15
C LYS A 93 26.80 36.75 -17.33
N PRO A 94 26.91 35.74 -18.22
CA PRO A 94 25.91 34.67 -18.30
C PRO A 94 25.78 33.89 -17.01
N ILE A 95 26.88 33.61 -16.31
CA ILE A 95 26.87 32.89 -15.02
C ILE A 95 26.14 33.71 -13.96
N GLU A 96 26.45 35.00 -13.82
CA GLU A 96 25.74 35.89 -12.89
C GLU A 96 24.24 35.95 -13.21
N THR A 97 23.89 36.08 -14.50
CA THR A 97 22.49 36.12 -14.94
C THR A 97 21.75 34.82 -14.64
N GLN A 98 22.36 33.67 -14.90
CA GLN A 98 21.74 32.36 -14.62
C GLN A 98 21.68 32.07 -13.12
N THR A 99 22.69 32.50 -12.36
CA THR A 99 22.71 32.37 -10.89
C THR A 99 21.60 33.21 -10.27
N GLY A 100 21.38 34.43 -10.76
CA GLY A 100 20.25 35.27 -10.33
C GLY A 100 18.87 34.68 -10.65
N LYS A 101 18.79 33.78 -11.64
CA LYS A 101 17.57 33.05 -12.02
C LYS A 101 17.42 31.69 -11.33
N LEU A 102 18.39 31.24 -10.53
CA LEU A 102 18.29 29.94 -9.87
C LEU A 102 17.07 29.87 -8.94
N GLU A 103 16.80 30.95 -8.21
CA GLU A 103 15.64 31.02 -7.31
C GLU A 103 14.32 30.96 -8.09
N GLU A 104 14.19 31.78 -9.13
CA GLU A 104 13.00 31.77 -10.01
C GLU A 104 12.83 30.40 -10.69
N ASN A 105 13.91 29.81 -11.18
CA ASN A 105 13.87 28.49 -11.82
C ASN A 105 13.52 27.38 -10.82
N PHE A 106 14.05 27.45 -9.60
CA PHE A 106 13.73 26.50 -8.53
C PHE A 106 12.27 26.62 -8.13
N LYS A 107 11.78 27.85 -7.95
CA LYS A 107 10.38 28.11 -7.64
C LYS A 107 9.45 27.60 -8.74
N ASN A 108 9.64 28.06 -9.97
CA ASN A 108 8.69 27.83 -11.06
C ASN A 108 8.75 26.41 -11.64
N ASN A 109 9.93 25.77 -11.63
CA ASN A 109 10.09 24.45 -12.25
C ASN A 109 10.12 23.30 -11.24
N ILE A 110 10.28 23.57 -9.94
CA ILE A 110 10.35 22.54 -8.90
C ILE A 110 9.31 22.77 -7.80
N GLN A 111 9.32 23.93 -7.12
CA GLN A 111 8.42 24.15 -5.98
C GLN A 111 6.95 24.21 -6.40
N GLU A 112 6.59 25.06 -7.36
CA GLU A 112 5.20 25.22 -7.81
C GLU A 112 4.63 23.91 -8.36
N PRO A 113 5.28 23.19 -9.30
CA PRO A 113 4.76 21.92 -9.79
C PRO A 113 4.62 20.85 -8.69
N LEU A 114 5.55 20.83 -7.72
CA LEU A 114 5.46 19.89 -6.59
C LEU A 114 4.31 20.26 -5.65
N ASN A 115 4.11 21.55 -5.38
CA ASN A 115 3.00 22.03 -4.56
C ASN A 115 1.65 21.69 -5.19
N ASP A 116 1.52 21.90 -6.51
CA ASP A 116 0.32 21.58 -7.27
C ASP A 116 0.02 20.08 -7.23
N ALA A 117 1.05 19.25 -7.41
CA ALA A 117 0.91 17.79 -7.33
C ALA A 117 0.49 17.32 -5.93
N VAL A 118 1.10 17.85 -4.86
CA VAL A 118 0.73 17.51 -3.47
C VAL A 118 -0.69 17.97 -3.15
N THR A 119 -1.05 19.19 -3.57
CA THR A 119 -2.41 19.72 -3.38
C THR A 119 -3.46 18.90 -4.13
N ALA A 120 -3.16 18.44 -5.35
CA ALA A 120 -4.06 17.57 -6.09
C ALA A 120 -4.31 16.24 -5.37
N VAL A 121 -3.29 15.66 -4.71
CA VAL A 121 -3.45 14.46 -3.90
C VAL A 121 -4.30 14.72 -2.66
N ASP A 122 -4.06 15.82 -1.93
CA ASP A 122 -4.88 16.23 -0.77
C ASP A 122 -6.36 16.35 -1.17
N GLN A 123 -6.64 17.01 -2.29
CA GLN A 123 -8.00 17.16 -2.81
C GLN A 123 -8.63 15.83 -3.18
N ALA A 124 -7.87 14.90 -3.78
CA ALA A 124 -8.35 13.57 -4.10
C ALA A 124 -8.68 12.76 -2.83
N ILE A 125 -7.87 12.87 -1.77
CA ILE A 125 -8.12 12.26 -0.46
C ILE A 125 -9.42 12.83 0.15
N VAL A 126 -9.60 14.15 0.12
CA VAL A 126 -10.82 14.81 0.60
C VAL A 126 -12.04 14.33 -0.18
N ALA A 127 -11.98 14.32 -1.51
CA ALA A 127 -13.08 13.87 -2.37
C ALA A 127 -13.42 12.39 -2.14
N LEU A 128 -12.42 11.54 -1.88
CA LEU A 128 -12.63 10.17 -1.48
C LEU A 128 -13.36 10.08 -0.13
N GLY A 129 -12.95 10.87 0.87
CA GLY A 129 -13.63 10.96 2.16
C GLY A 129 -15.09 11.43 2.05
N ASP A 130 -15.37 12.37 1.14
CA ASP A 130 -16.74 12.83 0.84
C ASP A 130 -17.62 11.74 0.24
N THR A 131 -17.05 10.86 -0.59
CA THR A 131 -17.76 9.69 -1.13
C THR A 131 -18.24 8.75 -0.01
N PHE A 132 -17.51 8.70 1.10
CA PHE A 132 -17.90 7.95 2.32
C PHE A 132 -18.75 8.77 3.30
N THR A 133 -19.18 9.98 2.94
CA THR A 133 -20.02 10.87 3.76
C THR A 133 -19.42 11.19 5.14
N LEU A 134 -18.09 11.21 5.23
CA LEU A 134 -17.38 11.52 6.47
C LEU A 134 -17.51 13.02 6.78
N GLN A 135 -18.39 13.37 7.74
CA GLN A 135 -18.79 14.76 8.02
C GLN A 135 -17.72 15.64 8.70
N ASP A 136 -16.61 15.04 9.13
CA ASP A 136 -15.56 15.72 9.89
C ASP A 136 -14.29 15.81 9.01
N PRO A 137 -13.69 17.01 8.84
CA PRO A 137 -12.45 17.19 8.10
C PRO A 137 -11.32 16.25 8.57
N ASP A 138 -11.23 15.97 9.88
CA ASP A 138 -10.24 15.04 10.42
C ASP A 138 -10.56 13.58 10.07
N LYS A 139 -11.82 13.27 9.77
CA LYS A 139 -12.24 11.95 9.29
C LYS A 139 -12.00 11.74 7.79
N LYS A 140 -11.69 12.79 7.04
CA LYS A 140 -11.32 12.67 5.61
C LYS A 140 -9.84 12.29 5.39
N LYS A 141 -9.05 12.15 6.45
CA LYS A 141 -7.66 11.66 6.38
C LYS A 141 -7.61 10.23 5.84
N LEU A 142 -6.52 9.89 5.15
CA LEU A 142 -6.35 8.57 4.53
C LEU A 142 -6.51 7.43 5.53
N GLU A 143 -5.93 7.57 6.72
CA GLU A 143 -6.09 6.61 7.82
C GLU A 143 -7.56 6.38 8.18
N LYS A 144 -8.33 7.47 8.32
CA LYS A 144 -9.73 7.39 8.75
C LYS A 144 -10.62 6.79 7.67
N ILE A 145 -10.34 7.08 6.40
CA ILE A 145 -10.98 6.42 5.26
C ILE A 145 -10.70 4.91 5.32
N PHE A 146 -9.45 4.50 5.55
CA PHE A 146 -9.11 3.07 5.64
C PHE A 146 -9.74 2.38 6.85
N VAL A 147 -9.83 3.08 7.99
CA VAL A 147 -10.56 2.58 9.18
C VAL A 147 -12.05 2.42 8.87
N HIS A 148 -12.67 3.37 8.18
CA HIS A 148 -14.08 3.26 7.80
C HIS A 148 -14.32 2.10 6.83
N ILE A 149 -13.52 1.96 5.78
CA ILE A 149 -13.61 0.82 4.85
C ILE A 149 -13.38 -0.50 5.59
N LYS A 150 -12.42 -0.55 6.52
CA LYS A 150 -12.20 -1.72 7.38
C LYS A 150 -13.44 -2.09 8.17
N GLU A 151 -14.12 -1.13 8.78
CA GLU A 151 -15.35 -1.37 9.53
C GLU A 151 -16.46 -1.94 8.65
N GLU A 152 -16.69 -1.36 7.46
CA GLU A 152 -17.70 -1.86 6.51
C GLU A 152 -17.35 -3.25 5.96
N VAL A 153 -16.10 -3.48 5.57
CA VAL A 153 -15.62 -4.81 5.17
C VAL A 153 -15.75 -5.81 6.32
N GLY A 154 -15.47 -5.38 7.55
CA GLY A 154 -15.63 -6.18 8.76
C GLY A 154 -17.10 -6.58 9.00
N LYS A 155 -18.06 -5.68 8.77
CA LYS A 155 -19.50 -5.98 8.83
C LYS A 155 -19.93 -6.99 7.76
N ILE A 156 -19.44 -6.83 6.53
CA ILE A 156 -19.72 -7.76 5.41
C ILE A 156 -19.14 -9.14 5.71
N LYS A 157 -17.87 -9.21 6.13
CA LYS A 157 -17.24 -10.46 6.56
C LYS A 157 -18.04 -11.09 7.70
N GLY A 158 -18.36 -10.30 8.71
CA GLY A 158 -19.05 -10.71 9.92
C GLY A 158 -18.26 -11.74 10.74
N ASN A 159 -18.98 -12.43 11.63
CA ASN A 159 -18.42 -13.40 12.56
C ASN A 159 -18.97 -14.81 12.30
N THR A 160 -18.15 -15.82 12.57
CA THR A 160 -18.58 -17.22 12.58
C THR A 160 -19.58 -17.43 13.73
N GLY A 161 -20.65 -18.17 13.49
CA GLY A 161 -21.56 -18.57 14.55
C GLY A 161 -21.00 -19.67 15.44
N ASN A 162 -21.74 -19.99 16.51
CA ASN A 162 -21.42 -21.06 17.47
C ASN A 162 -21.52 -22.49 16.90
N GLY A 163 -21.93 -22.66 15.63
CA GLY A 163 -22.09 -23.97 15.00
C GLY A 163 -23.40 -24.69 15.33
N GLU A 164 -24.27 -24.10 16.17
CA GLU A 164 -25.60 -24.64 16.47
C GLU A 164 -26.61 -24.35 15.35
N TRP A 165 -27.77 -25.01 15.38
CA TRP A 165 -28.85 -24.72 14.43
C TRP A 165 -29.30 -23.25 14.49
N ASN A 166 -29.32 -22.60 15.66
CA ASN A 166 -29.68 -21.17 15.74
C ASN A 166 -28.58 -20.26 15.16
N ASN A 167 -27.36 -20.78 14.96
CA ASN A 167 -26.16 -20.05 14.53
C ASN A 167 -25.92 -18.77 15.33
N ALA A 168 -26.11 -18.84 16.65
CA ALA A 168 -26.00 -17.67 17.52
C ALA A 168 -24.60 -17.04 17.42
N GLY A 169 -24.57 -15.70 17.37
CA GLY A 169 -23.34 -14.92 17.19
C GLY A 169 -22.83 -14.86 15.75
N GLY A 170 -23.38 -15.66 14.82
CA GLY A 170 -23.01 -15.64 13.41
C GLY A 170 -23.58 -14.41 12.69
N SER A 171 -22.74 -13.74 11.90
CA SER A 171 -23.14 -12.57 11.10
C SER A 171 -22.37 -12.50 9.78
N GLY A 172 -22.89 -11.74 8.81
CA GLY A 172 -22.24 -11.54 7.51
C GLY A 172 -21.97 -12.85 6.76
N LEU A 173 -20.91 -12.85 5.96
CA LEU A 173 -20.51 -14.00 5.14
C LEU A 173 -20.05 -15.19 5.99
N GLN A 174 -19.31 -14.96 7.08
CA GLN A 174 -18.87 -16.03 7.98
C GLN A 174 -20.05 -16.70 8.69
N GLY A 175 -21.06 -15.93 9.09
CA GLY A 175 -22.28 -16.46 9.67
C GLY A 175 -23.07 -17.33 8.70
N ILE A 176 -23.16 -16.92 7.42
CA ILE A 176 -23.80 -17.74 6.37
C ILE A 176 -23.00 -19.04 6.17
N LYS A 177 -21.68 -18.95 6.04
CA LYS A 177 -20.79 -20.11 5.90
C LYS A 177 -20.96 -21.10 7.05
N SER A 178 -20.94 -20.63 8.30
CA SER A 178 -21.11 -21.50 9.47
C SER A 178 -22.50 -22.14 9.51
N LYS A 179 -23.56 -21.39 9.15
CA LYS A 179 -24.92 -21.94 9.07
C LYS A 179 -25.03 -23.06 8.04
N VAL A 180 -24.44 -22.88 6.86
CA VAL A 180 -24.40 -23.92 5.81
C VAL A 180 -23.62 -25.14 6.28
N GLN A 181 -22.48 -24.94 6.95
CA GLN A 181 -21.72 -26.04 7.53
C GLN A 181 -22.52 -26.79 8.59
N SER A 182 -23.24 -26.10 9.49
CA SER A 182 -24.12 -26.73 10.47
C SER A 182 -25.27 -27.49 9.79
N TYR A 183 -25.83 -26.96 8.70
CA TYR A 183 -26.83 -27.66 7.90
C TYR A 183 -26.25 -28.96 7.32
N PHE A 184 -25.13 -28.88 6.59
CA PHE A 184 -24.43 -30.05 6.04
C PHE A 184 -24.06 -31.09 7.10
N ASN A 185 -23.54 -30.65 8.24
CA ASN A 185 -23.16 -31.53 9.35
C ASN A 185 -24.34 -32.30 9.95
N ALA A 186 -25.54 -31.78 9.81
CA ALA A 186 -26.73 -32.48 10.27
C ALA A 186 -27.28 -33.52 9.29
N PHE A 187 -26.68 -33.64 8.10
CA PHE A 187 -26.98 -34.67 7.11
C PHE A 187 -25.82 -35.68 6.93
N ASN A 188 -24.61 -35.34 7.40
CA ASN A 188 -23.41 -36.17 7.25
C ASN A 188 -23.05 -37.02 8.50
N GLY A 189 -23.80 -36.88 9.59
CA GLY A 189 -23.60 -37.63 10.84
C GLY A 189 -22.43 -37.18 11.74
N SER A 190 -21.87 -35.98 11.55
CA SER A 190 -20.68 -35.52 12.32
C SER A 190 -21.00 -34.74 13.60
N ALA A 191 -22.28 -34.42 13.85
CA ALA A 191 -22.79 -33.85 15.11
C ALA A 191 -24.03 -34.65 15.55
N GLU A 192 -24.68 -34.31 16.67
CA GLU A 192 -25.85 -35.02 17.23
C GLU A 192 -27.06 -35.23 16.27
N GLY A 193 -26.97 -34.87 14.99
CA GLY A 193 -27.92 -35.16 13.92
C GLY A 193 -27.38 -36.18 12.91
N THR A 194 -28.04 -37.33 12.77
CA THR A 194 -27.89 -38.29 11.66
C THR A 194 -28.94 -38.03 10.59
N PHE A 195 -28.73 -38.52 9.36
CA PHE A 195 -29.74 -38.41 8.30
C PHE A 195 -31.08 -39.02 8.74
N ASN A 196 -31.04 -40.15 9.47
CA ASN A 196 -32.20 -40.77 10.11
C ASN A 196 -33.01 -39.80 10.99
N LYS A 197 -32.35 -38.93 11.77
CA LYS A 197 -33.06 -37.92 12.59
C LYS A 197 -33.78 -36.89 11.72
N ARG A 198 -33.28 -36.60 10.51
CA ARG A 198 -33.97 -35.74 9.54
C ARG A 198 -35.19 -36.41 8.96
N VAL A 199 -35.07 -37.68 8.57
CA VAL A 199 -36.21 -38.49 8.10
C VAL A 199 -37.29 -38.61 9.17
N ARG A 200 -36.91 -38.96 10.41
CA ARG A 200 -37.83 -38.98 11.55
C ARG A 200 -38.48 -37.61 11.79
N GLY A 201 -37.72 -36.53 11.68
CA GLY A 201 -38.24 -35.16 11.80
C GLY A 201 -39.28 -34.80 10.74
N TRP A 202 -39.07 -35.21 9.48
CA TRP A 202 -40.06 -35.06 8.41
C TRP A 202 -41.31 -35.89 8.65
N LEU A 203 -41.15 -37.14 9.09
CA LEU A 203 -42.26 -38.01 9.47
C LEU A 203 -43.08 -37.42 10.63
N ASP A 204 -42.41 -36.94 11.68
CA ASP A 204 -43.06 -36.24 12.80
C ASP A 204 -43.82 -34.99 12.33
N ALA A 205 -43.31 -34.25 11.34
CA ALA A 205 -43.95 -33.07 10.76
C ALA A 205 -45.16 -33.41 9.88
N ILE A 206 -45.07 -34.45 9.04
CA ILE A 206 -46.20 -34.99 8.24
C ILE A 206 -47.37 -35.36 9.15
N TRP A 207 -47.04 -35.93 10.31
CA TRP A 207 -48.01 -36.29 11.33
C TRP A 207 -48.32 -35.18 12.34
N GLY A 208 -47.87 -33.93 12.14
CA GLY A 208 -48.29 -32.79 12.95
C GLY A 208 -47.97 -32.88 14.44
N LYS A 209 -46.80 -33.41 14.82
CA LYS A 209 -46.43 -33.66 16.23
C LYS A 209 -46.29 -32.42 17.11
N LYS A 210 -45.97 -31.26 16.52
CA LYS A 210 -45.82 -30.01 17.29
C LYS A 210 -47.11 -29.20 17.28
N PRO A 211 -47.42 -28.41 18.32
CA PRO A 211 -48.62 -27.57 18.37
C PRO A 211 -48.78 -26.64 17.16
N GLU A 212 -47.67 -26.07 16.66
CA GLU A 212 -47.68 -25.25 15.43
C GLU A 212 -48.03 -26.03 14.14
N GLN A 213 -48.01 -27.37 14.18
CA GLN A 213 -48.30 -28.28 13.07
C GLN A 213 -49.64 -29.04 13.26
N GLU A 214 -50.27 -28.94 14.43
CA GLU A 214 -51.53 -29.63 14.76
C GLU A 214 -52.73 -29.13 13.95
N GLN A 215 -52.73 -27.87 13.52
CA GLN A 215 -53.88 -27.25 12.86
C GLN A 215 -54.12 -27.72 11.40
N ASN A 216 -53.20 -28.48 10.79
CA ASN A 216 -53.25 -28.84 9.36
C ASN A 216 -53.03 -30.33 9.01
N SER A 217 -52.90 -31.23 9.98
CA SER A 217 -52.62 -32.63 9.64
C SER A 217 -53.91 -33.41 9.34
N ASN A 218 -54.35 -33.37 8.07
CA ASN A 218 -55.46 -34.16 7.56
C ASN A 218 -55.36 -35.66 7.93
N LEU A 219 -54.13 -36.18 8.09
CA LEU A 219 -53.87 -37.54 8.57
C LEU A 219 -54.28 -37.76 10.04
N GLN A 220 -54.00 -36.81 10.94
CA GLN A 220 -54.50 -36.90 12.31
C GLN A 220 -56.02 -36.74 12.36
N ALA A 221 -56.58 -35.79 11.60
CA ALA A 221 -58.03 -35.57 11.56
C ALA A 221 -58.76 -36.83 11.06
N TRP A 222 -58.24 -37.44 9.98
CA TRP A 222 -58.75 -38.71 9.46
C TRP A 222 -58.59 -39.84 10.48
N LEU A 223 -57.44 -39.97 11.15
CA LEU A 223 -57.22 -41.01 12.15
C LEU A 223 -58.15 -40.84 13.37
N LYS A 224 -58.37 -39.60 13.84
CA LYS A 224 -59.34 -39.29 14.91
C LYS A 224 -60.75 -39.70 14.49
N GLU A 225 -61.16 -39.37 13.28
CA GLU A 225 -62.48 -39.72 12.75
C GLU A 225 -62.63 -41.22 12.51
N TRP A 226 -61.60 -41.91 12.03
CA TRP A 226 -61.59 -43.35 11.86
C TRP A 226 -61.70 -44.08 13.21
N ILE A 227 -60.94 -43.65 14.24
CA ILE A 227 -61.05 -44.18 15.61
C ILE A 227 -62.50 -44.03 16.12
N ARG A 228 -63.10 -42.85 15.90
CA ARG A 228 -64.49 -42.55 16.28
C ARG A 228 -65.49 -43.46 15.56
N VAL A 229 -65.39 -43.60 14.24
CA VAL A 229 -66.34 -44.36 13.40
C VAL A 229 -66.27 -45.86 13.64
N LYS A 230 -65.07 -46.41 13.94
CA LYS A 230 -64.89 -47.85 14.19
C LYS A 230 -65.37 -48.30 15.58
N GLY A 231 -66.01 -47.43 16.35
CA GLY A 231 -66.54 -47.77 17.68
C GLY A 231 -65.42 -48.14 18.66
N VAL A 232 -64.18 -47.74 18.35
CA VAL A 232 -63.05 -47.79 19.25
C VAL A 232 -63.27 -46.63 20.22
N ASP A 233 -64.18 -46.86 21.17
CA ASP A 233 -64.54 -45.91 22.21
C ASP A 233 -63.25 -45.36 22.80
N SER A 234 -63.03 -44.04 22.70
CA SER A 234 -61.82 -43.40 23.23
C SER A 234 -61.66 -43.65 24.74
N LEU A 235 -62.75 -44.06 25.40
CA LEU A 235 -62.82 -44.54 26.79
C LEU A 235 -62.41 -46.02 26.99
N LYS A 236 -62.40 -46.86 25.94
CA LYS A 236 -61.96 -48.27 26.01
C LYS A 236 -60.53 -48.47 25.51
N VAL A 237 -60.00 -47.53 24.73
CA VAL A 237 -58.55 -47.45 24.47
C VAL A 237 -57.86 -46.75 25.64
N HIS A 238 -57.91 -47.39 26.80
CA HIS A 238 -56.85 -47.17 27.77
C HIS A 238 -55.62 -47.90 27.22
N LEU A 239 -54.71 -47.15 26.60
CA LEU A 239 -53.37 -47.68 26.41
C LEU A 239 -52.85 -48.12 27.78
N LYS A 240 -52.16 -49.26 27.85
CA LYS A 240 -51.46 -49.68 29.09
C LYS A 240 -50.34 -48.71 29.49
N VAL A 241 -50.12 -47.66 28.70
CA VAL A 241 -49.11 -46.62 28.89
C VAL A 241 -49.82 -45.41 29.50
N ALA A 242 -49.50 -45.10 30.76
CA ALA A 242 -50.06 -43.93 31.44
C ALA A 242 -49.69 -42.63 30.69
N GLY A 243 -50.69 -41.82 30.31
CA GLY A 243 -50.50 -40.44 29.88
C GLY A 243 -50.32 -40.15 28.39
N ASN A 244 -50.30 -41.16 27.50
CA ASN A 244 -50.24 -40.92 26.05
C ASN A 244 -51.61 -41.02 25.38
N GLU A 245 -51.96 -40.03 24.55
CA GLU A 245 -53.15 -40.13 23.70
C GLU A 245 -52.99 -41.28 22.67
N PRO A 246 -54.04 -42.07 22.39
CA PRO A 246 -53.99 -43.19 21.45
C PRO A 246 -53.43 -42.84 20.08
N ILE A 247 -53.68 -41.61 19.61
CA ILE A 247 -53.18 -41.09 18.35
C ILE A 247 -51.65 -40.96 18.30
N ASN A 248 -51.02 -40.58 19.41
CA ASN A 248 -49.57 -40.45 19.50
C ASN A 248 -48.90 -41.81 19.40
N GLU A 249 -49.51 -42.85 19.99
CA GLU A 249 -48.99 -44.21 19.90
C GLU A 249 -49.07 -44.76 18.46
N PHE A 250 -50.22 -44.61 17.79
CA PHE A 250 -50.35 -44.99 16.37
C PHE A 250 -49.34 -44.28 15.49
N ARG A 251 -49.21 -42.95 15.66
CA ARG A 251 -48.20 -42.16 14.95
C ARG A 251 -46.81 -42.72 15.21
N ASP A 252 -46.41 -42.83 16.47
CA ASP A 252 -45.05 -43.20 16.83
C ASP A 252 -44.71 -44.61 16.31
N GLN A 253 -45.67 -45.55 16.29
CA GLN A 253 -45.48 -46.87 15.67
C GLN A 253 -45.31 -46.78 14.15
N ILE A 254 -46.14 -46.00 13.44
CA ILE A 254 -45.98 -45.79 11.99
C ILE A 254 -44.62 -45.17 11.68
N VAL A 255 -44.24 -44.12 12.41
CA VAL A 255 -42.94 -43.43 12.24
C VAL A 255 -41.79 -44.40 12.49
N ASN A 256 -41.83 -45.17 13.58
CA ASN A 256 -40.77 -46.11 13.93
C ASN A 256 -40.68 -47.26 12.91
N ALA A 257 -41.80 -47.81 12.44
CA ALA A 257 -41.82 -48.89 11.46
C ALA A 257 -41.23 -48.42 10.11
N ILE A 258 -41.64 -47.26 9.61
CA ILE A 258 -41.08 -46.66 8.38
C ILE A 258 -39.58 -46.38 8.56
N THR A 259 -39.18 -45.76 9.67
CA THR A 259 -37.76 -45.44 9.95
C THR A 259 -36.91 -46.72 10.02
N SER A 260 -37.43 -47.78 10.65
CA SER A 260 -36.73 -49.06 10.76
C SER A 260 -36.60 -49.74 9.40
N HIS A 261 -37.67 -49.71 8.59
CA HIS A 261 -37.67 -50.26 7.24
C HIS A 261 -36.62 -49.59 6.34
N PHE A 262 -36.49 -48.26 6.42
CA PHE A 262 -35.59 -47.49 5.56
C PHE A 262 -34.20 -47.21 6.17
N GLN A 263 -33.88 -47.75 7.35
CA GLN A 263 -32.65 -47.46 8.08
C GLN A 263 -31.37 -47.66 7.24
N ASN A 264 -31.33 -48.70 6.40
CA ASN A 264 -30.19 -48.96 5.52
C ASN A 264 -30.06 -47.88 4.44
N ALA A 265 -31.15 -47.49 3.80
CA ALA A 265 -31.17 -46.41 2.80
C ALA A 265 -30.78 -45.06 3.41
N GLU A 266 -31.19 -44.80 4.65
CA GLU A 266 -30.80 -43.61 5.40
C GLU A 266 -29.30 -43.60 5.72
N THR A 267 -28.75 -44.74 6.14
CA THR A 267 -27.32 -44.89 6.45
C THR A 267 -26.45 -44.76 5.19
N GLU A 268 -26.87 -45.37 4.09
CA GLU A 268 -26.20 -45.21 2.79
C GLU A 268 -26.21 -43.76 2.33
N THR A 269 -27.35 -43.07 2.52
CA THR A 269 -27.49 -41.65 2.18
C THR A 269 -26.55 -40.78 3.00
N GLU A 270 -26.50 -40.98 4.32
CA GLU A 270 -25.55 -40.29 5.20
C GLU A 270 -24.10 -40.51 4.74
N GLY A 271 -23.74 -41.75 4.43
CA GLY A 271 -22.41 -42.10 3.92
C GLY A 271 -22.04 -41.34 2.64
N LYS A 272 -23.01 -41.14 1.73
CA LYS A 272 -22.80 -40.35 0.51
C LYS A 272 -22.58 -38.86 0.79
N VAL A 273 -23.37 -38.28 1.68
CA VAL A 273 -23.19 -36.86 2.06
C VAL A 273 -21.82 -36.67 2.72
N LYS A 274 -21.44 -37.59 3.61
CA LYS A 274 -20.16 -37.57 4.33
C LYS A 274 -18.93 -37.76 3.44
N ALA A 275 -19.06 -38.46 2.32
CA ALA A 275 -17.96 -38.68 1.38
C ALA A 275 -17.53 -37.39 0.65
N VAL A 276 -18.37 -36.35 0.64
CA VAL A 276 -18.05 -35.06 0.02
C VAL A 276 -17.25 -34.19 1.00
N LYS A 277 -16.18 -33.58 0.51
CA LYS A 277 -15.37 -32.63 1.30
C LYS A 277 -16.20 -31.38 1.59
N ASN A 278 -16.21 -30.96 2.86
CA ASN A 278 -16.81 -29.71 3.32
C ASN A 278 -15.80 -28.55 3.20
N ASP A 279 -15.23 -28.38 2.01
CA ASP A 279 -14.26 -27.32 1.72
C ASP A 279 -14.92 -26.06 1.12
N SER A 280 -16.15 -26.17 0.63
CA SER A 280 -16.92 -25.09 0.02
C SER A 280 -18.41 -25.17 0.39
N ILE A 281 -19.08 -24.01 0.42
CA ILE A 281 -20.53 -23.86 0.64
C ILE A 281 -21.29 -24.63 -0.45
N GLN A 282 -20.87 -24.48 -1.70
CA GLN A 282 -21.50 -25.14 -2.84
C GLN A 282 -21.39 -26.66 -2.76
N ASN A 283 -20.20 -27.19 -2.46
CA ASN A 283 -19.99 -28.63 -2.32
C ASN A 283 -20.86 -29.22 -1.20
N SER A 284 -20.94 -28.53 -0.08
CA SER A 284 -21.77 -28.94 1.06
C SER A 284 -23.27 -28.96 0.71
N ILE A 285 -23.78 -27.93 0.02
CA ILE A 285 -25.20 -27.90 -0.39
C ILE A 285 -25.48 -28.95 -1.47
N ALA A 286 -24.59 -29.11 -2.44
CA ALA A 286 -24.71 -30.13 -3.49
C ALA A 286 -24.70 -31.56 -2.91
N ALA A 287 -23.88 -31.81 -1.88
CA ALA A 287 -23.84 -33.08 -1.19
C ALA A 287 -25.18 -33.40 -0.51
N VAL A 288 -25.78 -32.43 0.21
CA VAL A 288 -27.10 -32.64 0.84
C VAL A 288 -28.18 -32.89 -0.19
N LYS A 289 -28.19 -32.13 -1.30
CA LYS A 289 -29.11 -32.36 -2.42
C LYS A 289 -28.96 -33.78 -2.97
N ALA A 290 -27.74 -34.20 -3.29
CA ALA A 290 -27.46 -35.53 -3.82
C ALA A 290 -27.86 -36.65 -2.82
N GLY A 291 -27.68 -36.40 -1.52
CA GLY A 291 -28.17 -37.29 -0.47
C GLY A 291 -29.70 -37.42 -0.51
N CYS A 292 -30.42 -36.31 -0.55
CA CYS A 292 -31.88 -36.32 -0.62
C CYS A 292 -32.39 -37.02 -1.90
N GLU A 293 -31.80 -36.73 -3.06
CA GLU A 293 -32.13 -37.41 -4.33
C GLU A 293 -31.85 -38.91 -4.26
N HIS A 294 -30.75 -39.30 -3.59
CA HIS A 294 -30.45 -40.71 -3.39
C HIS A 294 -31.50 -41.39 -2.51
N PHE A 295 -31.91 -40.78 -1.41
CA PHE A 295 -32.95 -41.33 -0.56
C PHE A 295 -34.29 -41.46 -1.29
N VAL A 296 -34.67 -40.44 -2.08
CA VAL A 296 -35.86 -40.51 -2.97
C VAL A 296 -35.73 -41.67 -3.95
N SER A 297 -34.56 -41.88 -4.57
CA SER A 297 -34.36 -43.00 -5.49
C SER A 297 -34.53 -44.37 -4.82
N LYS A 298 -34.19 -44.48 -3.53
CA LYS A 298 -34.39 -45.71 -2.74
C LYS A 298 -35.87 -45.93 -2.41
N LEU A 299 -36.59 -44.86 -2.03
CA LEU A 299 -38.04 -44.91 -1.84
C LEU A 299 -38.74 -45.35 -3.13
N ASP A 300 -38.41 -44.71 -4.26
CA ASP A 300 -38.99 -45.02 -5.57
C ASP A 300 -38.66 -46.45 -6.01
N ALA A 301 -37.46 -46.97 -5.69
CA ALA A 301 -37.10 -48.35 -5.98
C ALA A 301 -37.98 -49.35 -5.21
N GLU A 302 -38.18 -49.15 -3.90
CA GLU A 302 -39.08 -50.00 -3.11
C GLU A 302 -40.54 -49.90 -3.58
N PHE A 303 -41.01 -48.69 -3.89
CA PHE A 303 -42.36 -48.47 -4.43
C PHE A 303 -42.60 -49.21 -5.74
N ASN A 304 -41.57 -49.30 -6.60
CA ASN A 304 -41.67 -49.99 -7.88
C ASN A 304 -41.46 -51.51 -7.77
N MET A 305 -40.56 -51.99 -6.91
CA MET A 305 -40.26 -53.43 -6.77
C MET A 305 -41.44 -54.21 -6.19
N GLN A 306 -42.07 -53.69 -5.14
CA GLN A 306 -43.12 -54.43 -4.43
C GLN A 306 -44.53 -53.88 -4.72
N LYS A 307 -44.64 -52.73 -5.39
CA LYS A 307 -45.82 -51.84 -5.37
C LYS A 307 -46.02 -51.23 -3.98
N ILE A 308 -46.31 -49.93 -3.94
CA ILE A 308 -46.51 -49.18 -2.69
C ILE A 308 -47.54 -49.82 -1.76
N GLU A 309 -48.60 -50.43 -2.33
CA GLU A 309 -49.64 -51.15 -1.59
C GLU A 309 -49.06 -52.29 -0.75
N LYS A 310 -48.20 -53.14 -1.32
CA LYS A 310 -47.60 -54.27 -0.59
C LYS A 310 -46.61 -53.82 0.48
N LEU A 311 -45.81 -52.81 0.17
CA LEU A 311 -44.91 -52.21 1.16
C LEU A 311 -45.71 -51.65 2.34
N ALA A 312 -46.81 -50.94 2.05
CA ALA A 312 -47.69 -50.41 3.07
C ALA A 312 -48.39 -51.53 3.86
N GLU A 313 -48.76 -52.64 3.23
CA GLU A 313 -49.26 -53.84 3.91
C GLU A 313 -48.25 -54.37 4.92
N GLU A 314 -46.99 -54.59 4.52
CA GLU A 314 -45.94 -55.12 5.41
C GLU A 314 -45.73 -54.23 6.64
N ILE A 315 -45.59 -52.92 6.42
CA ILE A 315 -45.43 -51.94 7.49
C ILE A 315 -46.70 -51.86 8.35
N ALA A 316 -47.89 -51.86 7.75
CA ALA A 316 -49.16 -51.83 8.47
C ALA A 316 -49.35 -53.06 9.37
N LYS A 317 -48.85 -54.23 8.96
CA LYS A 317 -48.87 -55.46 9.76
C LYS A 317 -48.01 -55.32 11.02
N GLU A 318 -46.82 -54.73 10.88
CA GLU A 318 -45.94 -54.42 12.02
C GLU A 318 -46.61 -53.44 12.98
N VAL A 319 -47.18 -52.35 12.45
CA VAL A 319 -47.90 -51.33 13.25
C VAL A 319 -49.12 -51.94 13.96
N ALA A 320 -49.95 -52.72 13.26
CA ALA A 320 -51.13 -53.37 13.86
C ALA A 320 -50.73 -54.28 15.03
N SER A 321 -49.65 -55.04 14.86
CA SER A 321 -49.12 -55.92 15.91
C SER A 321 -48.60 -55.12 17.11
N ALA A 322 -47.84 -54.06 16.85
CA ALA A 322 -47.25 -53.21 17.88
C ALA A 322 -48.32 -52.45 18.68
N VAL A 323 -49.29 -51.83 18.01
CA VAL A 323 -50.38 -51.10 18.66
C VAL A 323 -51.34 -52.07 19.35
N GLY A 324 -51.74 -53.17 18.71
CA GLY A 324 -52.65 -54.17 19.28
C GLY A 324 -52.15 -54.75 20.61
N SER A 325 -50.83 -54.93 20.75
CA SER A 325 -50.21 -55.38 22.01
C SER A 325 -50.37 -54.38 23.19
N LYS A 326 -50.64 -53.10 22.88
CA LYS A 326 -50.72 -52.00 23.85
C LYS A 326 -52.14 -51.59 24.22
N LEU A 327 -53.16 -52.06 23.48
CA LEU A 327 -54.56 -51.78 23.74
C LEU A 327 -55.12 -52.68 24.86
N GLN A 328 -55.90 -52.11 25.78
CA GLN A 328 -56.70 -52.88 26.73
C GLN A 328 -58.01 -53.39 26.08
N GLY A 329 -58.49 -54.56 26.50
CA GLY A 329 -59.81 -55.07 26.11
C GLY A 329 -59.89 -55.88 24.81
N GLY A 330 -58.75 -56.23 24.19
CA GLY A 330 -58.74 -57.14 23.03
C GLY A 330 -59.26 -56.52 21.73
N VAL A 331 -59.20 -55.19 21.59
CA VAL A 331 -59.53 -54.48 20.34
C VAL A 331 -58.56 -54.95 19.25
N ASN A 332 -59.11 -55.62 18.23
CA ASN A 332 -58.33 -56.06 17.09
C ASN A 332 -58.27 -54.91 16.06
N ILE A 333 -57.08 -54.37 15.82
CA ILE A 333 -56.87 -53.39 14.75
C ILE A 333 -56.64 -54.18 13.47
N GLU A 334 -57.52 -54.01 12.50
CA GLU A 334 -57.35 -54.66 11.21
C GLU A 334 -56.27 -53.92 10.39
N GLN A 335 -55.32 -54.68 9.85
CA GLN A 335 -54.25 -54.16 9.00
C GLN A 335 -54.78 -53.26 7.87
N LYS A 336 -55.91 -53.65 7.26
CA LYS A 336 -56.56 -52.93 6.15
C LYS A 336 -56.90 -51.47 6.47
N ASP A 337 -57.09 -51.17 7.75
CA ASP A 337 -57.43 -49.83 8.21
C ASP A 337 -56.19 -48.95 8.41
N ILE A 338 -55.00 -49.55 8.54
CA ILE A 338 -53.72 -48.84 8.68
C ILE A 338 -53.05 -48.59 7.33
N ILE A 339 -53.27 -49.46 6.34
CA ILE A 339 -52.64 -49.37 5.00
C ILE A 339 -52.75 -47.95 4.40
N PRO A 340 -53.93 -47.30 4.31
CA PRO A 340 -54.03 -45.99 3.66
C PRO A 340 -53.22 -44.89 4.37
N LEU A 341 -53.04 -45.01 5.69
CA LEU A 341 -52.22 -44.07 6.48
C LEU A 341 -50.75 -44.25 6.16
N VAL A 342 -50.29 -45.49 6.05
CA VAL A 342 -48.91 -45.82 5.72
C VAL A 342 -48.60 -45.39 4.30
N GLU A 343 -49.46 -45.70 3.33
CA GLU A 343 -49.32 -45.25 1.93
C GLU A 343 -49.20 -43.73 1.85
N SER A 344 -50.14 -43.02 2.49
CA SER A 344 -50.14 -41.55 2.50
C SER A 344 -48.87 -40.99 3.15
N THR A 345 -48.38 -41.62 4.22
CA THR A 345 -47.14 -41.22 4.90
C THR A 345 -45.91 -41.43 4.02
N LEU A 346 -45.84 -42.56 3.30
CA LEU A 346 -44.74 -42.87 2.38
C LEU A 346 -44.71 -41.91 1.19
N ILE A 347 -45.86 -41.60 0.59
CA ILE A 347 -45.99 -40.62 -0.50
C ILE A 347 -45.58 -39.23 0.00
N ALA A 348 -46.08 -38.82 1.17
CA ALA A 348 -45.74 -37.53 1.77
C ALA A 348 -44.23 -37.44 2.06
N LEU A 349 -43.62 -38.48 2.65
CA LEU A 349 -42.18 -38.51 2.92
C LEU A 349 -41.37 -38.36 1.63
N ARG A 350 -41.69 -39.14 0.60
CA ARG A 350 -41.03 -39.06 -0.71
C ARG A 350 -41.14 -37.66 -1.29
N SER A 351 -42.33 -37.06 -1.24
CA SER A 351 -42.57 -35.69 -1.71
C SER A 351 -41.76 -34.66 -0.92
N THR A 352 -41.72 -34.75 0.42
CA THR A 352 -40.98 -33.82 1.27
C THR A 352 -39.48 -33.88 1.01
N VAL A 353 -38.89 -35.08 0.92
CA VAL A 353 -37.45 -35.24 0.65
C VAL A 353 -37.10 -34.68 -0.73
N HIS A 354 -37.94 -34.96 -1.73
CA HIS A 354 -37.74 -34.46 -3.09
C HIS A 354 -37.83 -32.93 -3.15
N GLN A 355 -38.83 -32.35 -2.49
CA GLN A 355 -38.97 -30.90 -2.38
C GLN A 355 -37.74 -30.25 -1.76
N VAL A 356 -37.15 -30.83 -0.70
CA VAL A 356 -35.90 -30.31 -0.11
C VAL A 356 -34.77 -30.30 -1.14
N ALA A 357 -34.62 -31.36 -1.94
CA ALA A 357 -33.60 -31.41 -2.99
C ALA A 357 -33.83 -30.32 -4.07
N ASP A 358 -35.07 -30.13 -4.49
CA ASP A 358 -35.46 -29.14 -5.51
C ASP A 358 -35.33 -27.69 -4.99
N GLU A 359 -35.62 -27.43 -3.72
CA GLU A 359 -35.43 -26.13 -3.07
C GLU A 359 -33.95 -25.77 -2.96
N LEU A 360 -33.10 -26.72 -2.52
CA LEU A 360 -31.65 -26.52 -2.51
C LEU A 360 -31.12 -26.23 -3.92
N ASN A 361 -31.67 -26.91 -4.92
CA ASN A 361 -31.31 -26.66 -6.31
C ASN A 361 -31.73 -25.25 -6.74
N SER A 362 -33.02 -24.94 -6.68
CA SER A 362 -33.60 -23.71 -7.21
C SER A 362 -33.11 -22.44 -6.51
N VAL A 363 -32.86 -22.50 -5.21
CA VAL A 363 -32.44 -21.33 -4.43
C VAL A 363 -30.92 -21.16 -4.43
N LEU A 364 -30.17 -22.24 -4.19
CA LEU A 364 -28.74 -22.12 -3.86
C LEU A 364 -27.79 -22.58 -4.97
N LEU A 365 -28.22 -23.53 -5.81
CA LEU A 365 -27.35 -24.16 -6.82
C LEU A 365 -27.72 -23.81 -8.27
N ALA A 366 -28.90 -23.21 -8.51
CA ALA A 366 -29.36 -22.88 -9.85
C ALA A 366 -28.46 -21.85 -10.52
N GLY A 367 -28.25 -22.03 -11.83
CA GLY A 367 -27.31 -21.25 -12.64
C GLY A 367 -26.01 -22.01 -12.94
N SER A 368 -25.03 -21.33 -13.54
CA SER A 368 -23.68 -21.89 -13.64
C SER A 368 -23.05 -21.95 -12.25
N THR A 369 -22.10 -22.87 -12.05
CA THR A 369 -21.35 -23.03 -10.79
C THR A 369 -20.95 -21.70 -10.17
N GLU A 370 -20.39 -20.79 -10.97
CA GLU A 370 -19.89 -19.47 -10.52
C GLU A 370 -20.97 -18.41 -10.26
N ASN A 371 -22.18 -18.59 -10.77
CA ASN A 371 -23.29 -17.62 -10.68
C ASN A 371 -24.42 -18.08 -9.74
N SER A 372 -24.34 -19.31 -9.23
CA SER A 372 -25.22 -19.77 -8.17
C SER A 372 -24.96 -18.98 -6.87
N ILE A 373 -25.96 -18.85 -5.99
CA ILE A 373 -25.77 -18.16 -4.70
C ILE A 373 -24.63 -18.83 -3.91
N ALA A 374 -24.58 -20.16 -3.89
CA ALA A 374 -23.54 -20.89 -3.20
C ALA A 374 -22.14 -20.63 -3.79
N GLY A 375 -22.01 -20.60 -5.12
CA GLY A 375 -20.75 -20.30 -5.80
C GLY A 375 -20.30 -18.84 -5.61
N ILE A 376 -21.25 -17.88 -5.61
CA ILE A 376 -20.96 -16.48 -5.29
C ILE A 376 -20.44 -16.38 -3.86
N LEU A 377 -21.08 -17.05 -2.89
CA LEU A 377 -20.65 -17.07 -1.50
C LEU A 377 -19.25 -17.67 -1.33
N ASP A 378 -18.94 -18.75 -2.05
CA ASP A 378 -17.60 -19.35 -2.06
C ASP A 378 -16.54 -18.40 -2.64
N LYS A 379 -16.91 -17.55 -3.60
CA LYS A 379 -16.02 -16.54 -4.19
C LYS A 379 -15.82 -15.32 -3.30
N ILE A 380 -16.88 -14.76 -2.72
CA ILE A 380 -16.81 -13.48 -2.00
C ILE A 380 -16.31 -13.63 -0.56
N THR A 381 -16.56 -14.76 0.10
CA THR A 381 -16.07 -15.03 1.47
C THR A 381 -14.55 -14.86 1.60
N PRO A 382 -13.69 -15.53 0.80
CA PRO A 382 -12.25 -15.38 0.89
C PRO A 382 -11.76 -13.98 0.46
N ILE A 383 -12.49 -13.29 -0.42
CA ILE A 383 -12.18 -11.90 -0.81
C ILE A 383 -12.40 -10.98 0.39
N ALA A 384 -13.53 -11.10 1.09
CA ALA A 384 -13.81 -10.31 2.29
C ALA A 384 -12.78 -10.58 3.40
N GLU A 385 -12.40 -11.84 3.64
CA GLU A 385 -11.33 -12.20 4.58
C GLU A 385 -9.98 -11.60 4.19
N LYS A 386 -9.64 -11.58 2.89
CA LYS A 386 -8.40 -10.97 2.40
C LYS A 386 -8.40 -9.46 2.57
N LEU A 387 -9.48 -8.78 2.19
CA LEU A 387 -9.63 -7.34 2.35
C LEU A 387 -9.55 -6.93 3.82
N ASP A 388 -10.28 -7.62 4.71
CA ASP A 388 -10.23 -7.38 6.15
C ASP A 388 -8.81 -7.48 6.71
N ARG A 389 -8.03 -8.51 6.30
CA ARG A 389 -6.61 -8.63 6.69
C ARG A 389 -5.75 -7.48 6.16
N GLN A 390 -5.92 -7.10 4.90
CA GLN A 390 -5.16 -6.01 4.29
C GLN A 390 -5.45 -4.67 4.97
N PHE A 391 -6.71 -4.38 5.26
CA PHE A 391 -7.09 -3.16 5.98
C PHE A 391 -6.64 -3.19 7.44
N ASN A 392 -6.67 -4.35 8.11
CA ASN A 392 -6.05 -4.50 9.42
C ASN A 392 -4.56 -4.15 9.38
N GLN A 393 -3.81 -4.68 8.42
CA GLN A 393 -2.39 -4.35 8.27
C GLN A 393 -2.14 -2.86 7.96
N ALA A 394 -2.99 -2.25 7.13
CA ALA A 394 -2.84 -0.84 6.75
C ALA A 394 -3.19 0.14 7.89
N THR A 395 -4.03 -0.28 8.85
CA THR A 395 -4.51 0.56 9.96
C THR A 395 -3.88 0.22 11.31
N SER A 396 -3.22 -0.93 11.45
CA SER A 396 -2.47 -1.30 12.65
C SER A 396 -1.11 -0.63 12.67
N LYS A 397 -0.65 -0.25 13.88
CA LYS A 397 0.71 0.24 14.10
C LYS A 397 1.72 -0.86 13.74
N SER A 398 2.81 -0.48 13.09
CA SER A 398 3.89 -1.40 12.71
C SER A 398 4.57 -2.01 13.94
N VAL A 399 4.78 -3.33 13.94
CA VAL A 399 5.74 -4.02 14.80
C VAL A 399 6.98 -4.28 13.92
N PRO A 400 8.15 -3.66 14.19
CA PRO A 400 8.83 -3.57 15.49
C PRO A 400 8.63 -2.24 16.24
N PRO A 401 8.93 -2.20 17.56
CA PRO A 401 8.82 -1.00 18.37
C PRO A 401 9.81 0.06 17.88
N GLY A 402 9.28 1.22 17.46
CA GLY A 402 10.10 2.34 16.98
C GLY A 402 9.41 3.25 15.96
N LYS A 403 8.29 2.82 15.36
CA LYS A 403 7.41 3.69 14.56
C LYS A 403 5.99 3.61 15.12
N ASP A 404 5.55 4.67 15.81
CA ASP A 404 4.25 4.74 16.49
C ASP A 404 3.05 4.91 15.53
N GLU A 405 3.29 4.80 14.21
CA GLU A 405 2.34 5.10 13.14
C GLU A 405 2.01 3.85 12.31
N SER A 406 0.75 3.73 11.87
CA SER A 406 0.31 2.75 10.87
C SER A 406 0.81 3.11 9.46
N PRO A 407 0.83 2.18 8.49
CA PRO A 407 1.19 2.50 7.11
C PRO A 407 0.35 3.65 6.51
N ALA A 408 -0.96 3.70 6.80
CA ALA A 408 -1.81 4.79 6.34
C ALA A 408 -1.45 6.14 7.00
N GLN A 409 -1.12 6.13 8.30
CA GLN A 409 -0.62 7.32 9.01
C GLN A 409 0.72 7.79 8.47
N ALA A 410 1.66 6.87 8.23
CA ALA A 410 2.98 7.20 7.72
C ALA A 410 2.90 7.90 6.35
N VAL A 411 1.99 7.45 5.48
CA VAL A 411 1.76 8.09 4.18
C VAL A 411 1.20 9.51 4.36
N GLU A 412 0.19 9.68 5.20
CA GLU A 412 -0.39 10.99 5.54
C GLU A 412 0.67 11.95 6.11
N SER A 413 1.48 11.50 7.08
CA SER A 413 2.56 12.28 7.68
C SER A 413 3.58 12.72 6.62
N ARG A 414 3.95 11.84 5.69
CA ARG A 414 4.88 12.18 4.60
C ARG A 414 4.29 13.16 3.58
N PHE A 415 3.00 13.07 3.27
CA PHE A 415 2.33 14.06 2.44
C PHE A 415 2.34 15.45 3.09
N LYS A 416 2.03 15.50 4.39
CA LYS A 416 2.11 16.74 5.16
C LYS A 416 3.52 17.31 5.21
N GLU A 417 4.54 16.50 5.51
CA GLU A 417 5.94 16.93 5.49
C GLU A 417 6.36 17.48 4.12
N ALA A 418 5.96 16.80 3.02
CA ALA A 418 6.26 17.25 1.68
C ALA A 418 5.62 18.62 1.38
N LYS A 419 4.37 18.81 1.80
CA LYS A 419 3.67 20.10 1.70
C LYS A 419 4.36 21.19 2.51
N ASP A 420 4.65 20.93 3.77
CA ASP A 420 5.29 21.87 4.69
C ASP A 420 6.70 22.26 4.20
N GLN A 421 7.46 21.34 3.59
CA GLN A 421 8.76 21.64 3.00
C GLN A 421 8.68 22.53 1.76
N VAL A 422 7.62 22.40 0.98
CA VAL A 422 7.38 23.22 -0.21
C VAL A 422 6.91 24.61 0.19
N GLU A 423 6.01 24.73 1.18
CA GLU A 423 5.50 26.00 1.69
C GLU A 423 6.55 26.76 2.54
N GLY A 424 7.28 26.05 3.40
CA GLY A 424 8.24 26.62 4.36
C GLY A 424 9.51 27.21 3.74
N ARG A 425 9.88 26.77 2.53
CA ARG A 425 11.03 27.34 1.80
C ARG A 425 10.74 28.71 1.17
N GLY A 426 9.51 29.24 1.28
CA GLY A 426 9.16 30.59 0.82
C GLY A 426 9.25 31.68 1.89
N GLY A 427 9.50 31.35 3.16
CA GLY A 427 9.29 32.26 4.29
C GLY A 427 10.54 32.70 5.07
N GLY A 428 11.71 32.12 4.84
CA GLY A 428 12.89 32.48 5.62
C GLY A 428 14.19 32.01 4.98
N GLU A 429 14.92 32.94 4.39
CA GLU A 429 16.26 33.30 4.86
C GLU A 429 16.78 34.51 4.08
N SER A 430 17.21 35.48 4.86
CA SER A 430 18.00 36.65 4.51
C SER A 430 19.00 36.40 3.38
N SER A 431 18.95 37.26 2.35
CA SER A 431 20.08 37.49 1.45
C SER A 431 21.38 37.49 2.24
N PRO A 432 22.35 36.61 1.94
CA PRO A 432 23.70 36.87 2.38
C PRO A 432 24.16 38.10 1.62
N THR A 433 24.15 39.26 2.29
CA THR A 433 24.96 40.40 1.85
C THR A 433 26.40 39.91 1.85
N VAL A 434 26.89 39.55 0.67
CA VAL A 434 28.30 39.36 0.41
C VAL A 434 28.91 40.75 0.55
N GLU A 435 29.36 41.10 1.76
CA GLU A 435 30.31 42.18 1.96
C GLU A 435 31.60 41.79 1.25
N VAL A 436 31.76 42.33 0.04
CA VAL A 436 33.06 42.37 -0.62
C VAL A 436 33.92 43.35 0.17
N SER A 437 34.69 42.79 1.11
CA SER A 437 35.82 43.44 1.78
C SER A 437 36.85 43.89 0.73
N GLY A 438 36.67 45.10 0.22
CA GLY A 438 37.66 45.85 -0.54
C GLY A 438 38.60 46.55 0.42
N GLY A 439 39.74 45.93 0.73
CA GLY A 439 40.84 46.59 1.42
C GLY A 439 41.62 47.50 0.49
N GLY A 440 41.99 48.68 0.99
CA GLY A 440 43.21 49.37 0.55
C GLY A 440 43.10 50.88 0.31
N GLU A 441 43.96 51.60 1.04
CA GLU A 441 44.45 52.97 0.80
C GLU A 441 43.54 54.11 1.29
N GLY A 442 43.88 54.92 2.30
CA GLY A 442 45.21 55.35 2.75
C GLY A 442 45.47 56.80 2.35
N GLY A 443 44.59 57.75 2.72
CA GLY A 443 44.75 59.17 2.43
C GLY A 443 44.62 60.03 3.68
N ARG A 444 45.76 60.41 4.29
CA ARG A 444 45.84 61.44 5.33
C ARG A 444 45.69 62.81 4.68
N GLU A 445 44.63 63.53 4.99
CA GLU A 445 44.53 64.97 4.70
C GLU A 445 44.41 65.76 6.00
N ARG A 446 45.43 66.60 6.24
CA ARG A 446 45.52 67.52 7.38
C ARG A 446 44.64 68.73 7.09
N GLN A 447 43.63 69.00 7.92
CA GLN A 447 43.03 70.32 7.99
C GLN A 447 43.49 71.05 9.26
N ARG A 448 44.01 72.26 9.06
CA ARG A 448 44.33 73.26 10.09
C ARG A 448 43.02 73.90 10.59
N PRO A 449 42.98 74.41 11.84
CA PRO A 449 41.84 75.17 12.33
C PRO A 449 41.93 76.63 11.84
N VAL A 450 40.81 77.17 11.37
CA VAL A 450 40.60 78.61 11.21
C VAL A 450 39.74 79.10 12.37
N LYS A 451 40.23 80.18 12.98
CA LYS A 451 39.67 80.96 14.08
C LYS A 451 38.46 81.80 13.65
N GLU A 452 37.69 82.17 14.70
CA GLU A 452 36.96 83.46 14.91
C GLU A 452 35.89 83.81 13.85
N GLY A 453 34.63 84.00 14.22
CA GLY A 453 34.08 85.05 15.10
C GLY A 453 32.93 85.66 14.27
N GLY A 454 31.69 85.71 14.76
CA GLY A 454 31.20 86.85 15.52
C GLY A 454 29.85 87.29 14.93
N GLU A 455 29.00 87.80 15.82
CA GLU A 455 27.63 88.35 15.69
C GLU A 455 26.47 87.36 15.56
#